data_AF-A0A955I7G7-F1
#
_entry.id   AF-A0A955I7G7-F1
#
_cell.length_a   1.000
_cell.length_b   1.000
_cell.length_c   1.000
_cell.angle_alpha   90.00
_cell.angle_beta   90.00
_cell.angle_gamma   90.00
#
_symmetry.space_group_name_H-M   'P 1'
#
loop_
_entity.id
_entity.type
_entity.pdbx_description
1 polymer ?
#
loop_
_entity_poly.entity_id
_entity_poly.type
_entity_poly.pdbx_seq_one_letter_code
_entity_poly.pdbx_strand_id
1 'polypeptide(L)'
;MNLMGFNGYFNIVSDYIQWAKDHDIPVGPGRGSAAGAVLAYVSKITDVEPIRYGLLFERFLNPARVSMPDIDVDFADDERERVLDYVSKKYGADHVAQVCTFGTMAAKAAFKDVGKALGIPFAQMNAHAKLIPAKPGTTIESALNDSPEFRALYDEDSQIHKIVDTAKILEGTVRQLGVHACAVIIAPEPMTNYCPLQHPPKDSEGIVTQFSQKPLEDLGLLKMDFLGLRNLSIMKRALAIIKDVHDRDVDLLKISFEDPKVFEIFSNGDTT
;
A
#
# COMPACT_ATOMS: atom_id res chain seq x y z
N MET A 1 17.94 24.13 -6.45
CA MET A 1 17.84 22.65 -6.51
C MET A 1 18.94 21.92 -5.73
N ASN A 2 20.16 22.43 -5.59
CA ASN A 2 21.22 21.77 -4.80
C ASN A 2 21.14 21.90 -3.25
N LEU A 3 20.10 22.52 -2.69
CA LEU A 3 20.06 22.85 -1.26
C LEU A 3 19.72 21.67 -0.33
N MET A 4 19.11 20.59 -0.85
CA MET A 4 18.61 19.48 -0.01
C MET A 4 19.13 18.09 -0.41
N GLY A 5 19.91 17.97 -1.50
CA GLY A 5 20.59 16.71 -1.86
C GLY A 5 19.73 15.61 -2.50
N PHE A 6 18.46 15.85 -2.82
CA PHE A 6 17.53 14.82 -3.33
C PHE A 6 17.55 14.60 -4.86
N ASN A 7 18.57 15.09 -5.58
CA ASN A 7 18.64 14.94 -7.04
C ASN A 7 18.69 13.47 -7.48
N GLY A 8 19.49 12.65 -6.78
CA GLY A 8 19.60 11.21 -7.05
C GLY A 8 18.27 10.48 -6.86
N TYR A 9 17.50 10.85 -5.83
CA TYR A 9 16.17 10.32 -5.57
C TYR A 9 15.20 10.59 -6.73
N PHE A 10 15.12 11.85 -7.18
CA PHE A 10 14.30 12.22 -8.33
C PHE A 10 14.67 11.47 -9.61
N ASN A 11 15.97 11.26 -9.84
CA ASN A 11 16.45 10.51 -11.00
C ASN A 11 16.03 9.04 -10.93
N ILE A 12 16.12 8.39 -9.75
CA ILE A 12 15.66 7.01 -9.57
C ILE A 12 14.15 6.91 -9.84
N VAL A 13 13.36 7.81 -9.26
CA VAL A 13 11.90 7.83 -9.42
C VAL A 13 11.50 8.06 -10.87
N SER A 14 12.07 9.08 -11.52
CA SER A 14 11.80 9.38 -12.92
C SER A 14 12.19 8.22 -13.85
N ASP A 15 13.28 7.51 -13.53
CA ASP A 15 13.79 6.42 -14.34
C ASP A 15 12.84 5.23 -14.45
N TYR A 16 12.40 4.66 -13.32
CA TYR A 16 11.50 3.51 -13.38
C TYR A 16 10.09 3.89 -13.86
N ILE A 17 9.64 5.14 -13.64
CA ILE A 17 8.37 5.65 -14.18
C ILE A 17 8.44 5.76 -15.69
N GLN A 18 9.50 6.36 -16.23
CA GLN A 18 9.67 6.49 -17.67
C GLN A 18 9.83 5.11 -18.32
N TRP A 19 10.63 4.21 -17.72
CA TRP A 19 10.73 2.84 -18.19
C TRP A 19 9.36 2.15 -18.25
N ALA A 20 8.53 2.28 -17.21
CA ALA A 20 7.18 1.72 -17.18
C ALA A 20 6.32 2.27 -18.33
N LYS A 21 6.30 3.61 -18.51
CA LYS A 21 5.56 4.27 -19.60
C LYS A 21 6.05 3.79 -20.98
N ASP A 22 7.35 3.64 -21.18
CA ASP A 22 7.95 3.17 -22.45
C ASP A 22 7.70 1.68 -22.73
N HIS A 23 7.33 0.89 -21.72
CA HIS A 23 7.05 -0.55 -21.82
C HIS A 23 5.57 -0.89 -21.68
N ASP A 24 4.70 0.07 -22.00
CA ASP A 24 3.23 -0.05 -22.00
C ASP A 24 2.68 -0.46 -20.62
N ILE A 25 3.30 0.00 -19.54
CA ILE A 25 2.79 -0.17 -18.18
C ILE A 25 2.10 1.15 -17.78
N PRO A 26 0.78 1.16 -17.60
CA PRO A 26 0.07 2.34 -17.15
C PRO A 26 0.57 2.80 -15.79
N VAL A 27 0.87 4.09 -15.69
CA VAL A 27 1.28 4.76 -14.45
C VAL A 27 0.21 5.78 -14.09
N GLY A 28 -0.12 5.89 -12.80
CA GLY A 28 -1.05 6.88 -12.31
C GLY A 28 -0.54 8.31 -12.54
N PRO A 29 -1.43 9.31 -12.60
CA PRO A 29 -1.07 10.69 -12.93
C PRO A 29 -0.27 11.41 -11.83
N GLY A 30 0.00 10.75 -10.70
CA GLY A 30 0.65 11.29 -9.53
C GLY A 30 -0.26 11.22 -8.30
N ARG A 31 0.35 10.95 -7.14
CA ARG A 31 -0.33 10.80 -5.85
C ARG A 31 0.26 11.73 -4.81
N GLY A 32 -0.57 12.07 -3.82
CA GLY A 32 -0.12 12.77 -2.63
C GLY A 32 0.40 14.17 -2.95
N SER A 33 1.41 14.61 -2.20
CA SER A 33 1.99 15.94 -2.37
C SER A 33 2.90 16.05 -3.60
N ALA A 34 3.37 14.94 -4.17
CA ALA A 34 4.27 14.95 -5.34
C ALA A 34 3.67 15.68 -6.55
N ALA A 35 2.35 15.65 -6.72
CA ALA A 35 1.64 16.39 -7.77
C ALA A 35 1.80 17.92 -7.67
N GLY A 36 2.18 18.46 -6.51
CA GLY A 36 2.46 19.89 -6.33
C GLY A 36 3.85 20.32 -6.82
N ALA A 37 4.73 19.39 -7.18
CA ALA A 37 6.07 19.71 -7.61
C ALA A 37 6.17 19.88 -9.13
N VAL A 38 6.44 21.12 -9.58
CA VAL A 38 6.70 21.42 -11.01
C VAL A 38 7.83 20.54 -11.55
N LEU A 39 8.86 20.28 -10.74
CA LEU A 39 9.96 19.39 -11.12
C LEU A 39 9.48 17.96 -11.42
N ALA A 40 8.51 17.44 -10.64
CA ALA A 40 7.95 16.12 -10.85
C ALA A 40 7.17 16.06 -12.18
N TYR A 41 6.41 17.11 -12.49
CA TYR A 41 5.70 17.23 -13.77
C TYR A 41 6.65 17.27 -14.97
N VAL A 42 7.67 18.15 -14.96
CA VAL A 42 8.62 18.26 -16.10
C VAL A 42 9.51 17.03 -16.24
N SER A 43 9.74 16.27 -15.16
CA SER A 43 10.49 15.02 -15.17
C SER A 43 9.60 13.79 -15.44
N LYS A 44 8.33 14.01 -15.84
CA LYS A 44 7.32 12.99 -16.14
C LYS A 44 7.00 12.01 -14.99
N ILE A 45 7.35 12.38 -13.76
CA ILE A 45 6.99 11.64 -12.54
C ILE A 45 5.48 11.77 -12.29
N THR A 46 4.92 12.96 -12.54
CA THR A 46 3.49 13.23 -12.46
C THR A 46 2.98 13.74 -13.80
N ASP A 47 1.72 13.46 -14.12
CA ASP A 47 1.05 13.92 -15.33
C ASP A 47 0.09 15.10 -15.05
N VAL A 48 -0.08 15.50 -13.78
CA VAL A 48 -0.84 16.69 -13.38
C VAL A 48 0.03 17.94 -13.43
N GLU A 49 -0.42 18.98 -14.14
CA GLU A 49 0.26 20.28 -14.22
C GLU A 49 -0.02 21.13 -12.96
N PRO A 50 0.96 21.32 -12.04
CA PRO A 50 0.68 21.96 -10.75
C PRO A 50 0.25 23.41 -10.85
N ILE A 51 0.83 24.20 -11.78
CA ILE A 51 0.55 25.63 -11.90
C ILE A 51 -0.91 25.87 -12.33
N ARG A 52 -1.39 25.08 -13.29
CA ARG A 52 -2.78 25.15 -13.80
C ARG A 52 -3.82 24.94 -12.69
N TYR A 53 -3.53 24.06 -11.74
CA TYR A 53 -4.45 23.72 -10.65
C TYR A 53 -4.10 24.37 -9.31
N GLY A 54 -3.12 25.30 -9.28
CA GLY A 54 -2.72 25.99 -8.05
C GLY A 54 -2.14 25.06 -6.98
N LEU A 55 -1.50 23.96 -7.38
CA LEU A 55 -0.89 23.00 -6.46
C LEU A 55 0.45 23.55 -5.95
N LEU A 56 0.66 23.48 -4.63
CA LEU A 56 1.79 24.10 -3.95
C LEU A 56 2.97 23.14 -3.77
N PHE A 57 4.17 23.59 -4.14
CA PHE A 57 5.42 22.84 -3.96
C PHE A 57 5.77 22.65 -2.48
N GLU A 58 5.47 23.63 -1.63
CA GLU A 58 5.81 23.65 -0.20
C GLU A 58 5.09 22.54 0.59
N ARG A 59 3.98 22.03 0.05
CA ARG A 59 3.29 20.85 0.60
C ARG A 59 4.06 19.56 0.33
N PHE A 60 4.82 19.51 -0.76
CA PHE A 60 5.70 18.39 -1.10
C PHE A 60 7.01 18.45 -0.34
N LEU A 61 7.72 19.58 -0.43
CA LEU A 61 9.00 19.77 0.20
C LEU A 61 9.05 21.12 0.89
N ASN A 62 9.00 21.10 2.22
CA ASN A 62 9.01 22.30 3.02
C ASN A 62 10.46 22.76 3.28
N PRO A 63 10.88 23.95 2.80
CA PRO A 63 12.25 24.43 3.01
C PRO A 63 12.61 24.62 4.50
N ALA A 64 11.63 24.89 5.36
CA ALA A 64 11.82 25.05 6.80
C ALA A 64 11.90 23.72 7.56
N ARG A 65 11.56 22.59 6.92
CA ARG A 65 11.63 21.24 7.49
C ARG A 65 12.23 20.28 6.47
N VAL A 66 13.55 20.06 6.56
CA VAL A 66 14.24 19.09 5.71
C VAL A 66 13.84 17.68 6.15
N SER A 67 12.87 17.09 5.45
CA SER A 67 12.53 15.68 5.53
C SER A 67 12.66 15.04 4.16
N MET A 68 12.89 13.73 4.14
CA MET A 68 12.92 12.98 2.90
C MET A 68 11.54 13.08 2.21
N PRO A 69 11.48 13.44 0.93
CA PRO A 69 10.22 13.45 0.18
C PRO A 69 9.77 12.01 -0.10
N ASP A 70 8.50 11.70 0.15
CA ASP A 70 7.88 10.41 -0.18
C ASP A 70 7.10 10.55 -1.49
N ILE A 71 7.44 9.74 -2.50
CA ILE A 71 6.76 9.72 -3.80
C ILE A 71 6.17 8.32 -3.99
N ASP A 72 4.88 8.22 -3.70
CA ASP A 72 4.08 7.03 -4.00
C ASP A 72 3.79 6.97 -5.50
N VAL A 73 3.99 5.80 -6.11
CA VAL A 73 3.72 5.60 -7.53
C VAL A 73 2.72 4.48 -7.75
N ASP A 74 1.63 4.81 -8.43
CA ASP A 74 0.59 3.84 -8.80
C ASP A 74 0.93 3.23 -10.18
N PHE A 75 0.97 1.90 -10.25
CA PHE A 75 1.11 1.10 -11.47
C PHE A 75 -0.13 0.23 -11.69
N ALA A 76 -0.36 -0.24 -12.91
CA ALA A 76 -1.33 -1.31 -13.14
C ALA A 76 -1.02 -2.52 -12.25
N ASP A 77 -2.04 -3.04 -11.57
CA ASP A 77 -1.89 -4.08 -10.55
C ASP A 77 -1.34 -5.40 -11.10
N ASP A 78 -1.66 -5.71 -12.36
CA ASP A 78 -1.19 -6.88 -13.10
C ASP A 78 0.21 -6.73 -13.72
N GLU A 79 0.81 -5.53 -13.68
CA GLU A 79 2.09 -5.23 -14.34
C GLU A 79 3.17 -4.71 -13.37
N ARG A 80 2.80 -4.43 -12.11
CA ARG A 80 3.69 -3.89 -11.07
C ARG A 80 4.96 -4.73 -10.87
N GLU A 81 4.86 -6.05 -10.95
CA GLU A 81 6.01 -6.94 -10.78
C GLU A 81 7.08 -6.73 -11.84
N ARG A 82 6.71 -6.38 -13.08
CA ARG A 82 7.69 -6.06 -14.14
C ARG A 82 8.51 -4.83 -13.81
N VAL A 83 7.92 -3.84 -13.13
CA VAL A 83 8.63 -2.65 -12.68
C VAL A 83 9.60 -3.00 -11.56
N LEU A 84 9.18 -3.84 -10.61
CA LEU A 84 10.06 -4.36 -9.56
C LEU A 84 11.25 -5.13 -10.16
N ASP A 85 11.00 -6.00 -11.14
CA ASP A 85 12.03 -6.75 -11.85
C ASP A 85 13.02 -5.82 -12.57
N TYR A 86 12.53 -4.76 -13.21
CA TYR A 86 13.38 -3.76 -13.84
C TYR A 86 14.30 -3.07 -12.83
N VAL A 87 13.73 -2.59 -11.72
CA VAL A 87 14.46 -1.93 -10.64
C VAL A 87 15.51 -2.88 -10.03
N SER A 88 15.13 -4.12 -9.76
CA SER A 88 16.04 -5.16 -9.26
C SER A 88 17.20 -5.43 -10.23
N LYS A 89 16.93 -5.59 -11.53
CA LYS A 89 17.97 -5.78 -12.55
C LYS A 89 18.88 -4.56 -12.71
N LYS A 90 18.34 -3.35 -12.58
CA LYS A 90 19.07 -2.11 -12.79
C LYS A 90 19.97 -1.72 -11.61
N TYR A 91 19.47 -1.86 -10.39
CA TYR A 91 20.17 -1.42 -9.18
C TYR A 91 20.90 -2.56 -8.46
N GLY A 92 20.70 -3.81 -8.88
CA GLY A 92 21.30 -5.00 -8.29
C GLY A 92 20.28 -5.80 -7.49
N ALA A 93 20.16 -7.10 -7.78
CA ALA A 93 19.18 -7.97 -7.13
C ALA A 93 19.44 -8.15 -5.62
N ASP A 94 20.68 -7.96 -5.19
CA ASP A 94 21.12 -7.97 -3.80
C ASP A 94 20.98 -6.61 -3.11
N HIS A 95 20.70 -5.53 -3.86
CA HIS A 95 20.48 -4.17 -3.35
C HIS A 95 18.99 -3.80 -3.21
N VAL A 96 18.10 -4.56 -3.84
CA VAL A 96 16.66 -4.30 -3.86
C VAL A 96 15.92 -5.39 -3.10
N ALA A 97 15.09 -5.02 -2.14
CA ALA A 97 14.28 -5.97 -1.38
C ALA A 97 12.87 -5.44 -1.12
N GLN A 98 11.89 -6.32 -1.14
CA GLN A 98 10.55 -5.99 -0.65
C GLN A 98 10.52 -5.98 0.88
N VAL A 99 9.66 -5.15 1.45
CA VAL A 99 9.56 -5.05 2.92
C VAL A 99 8.64 -6.14 3.47
N CYS A 100 9.01 -6.80 4.57
CA CYS A 100 8.07 -7.69 5.24
C CYS A 100 7.04 -6.94 6.07
N THR A 101 5.88 -7.57 6.26
CA THR A 101 4.85 -7.12 7.20
C THR A 101 4.63 -8.17 8.28
N PHE A 102 4.30 -7.72 9.48
CA PHE A 102 3.90 -8.60 10.57
C PHE A 102 2.40 -8.43 10.79
N GLY A 103 1.63 -9.48 10.49
CA GLY A 103 0.22 -9.52 10.84
C GLY A 103 0.10 -9.74 12.34
N THR A 104 -0.52 -8.80 13.06
CA THR A 104 -0.77 -8.92 14.50
C THR A 104 -2.16 -9.49 14.76
N MET A 105 -2.36 -10.07 15.95
CA MET A 105 -3.67 -10.55 16.36
C MET A 105 -4.57 -9.39 16.78
N ALA A 106 -5.48 -8.99 15.89
CA ALA A 106 -6.59 -8.10 16.25
C ALA A 106 -7.55 -8.79 17.24
N ALA A 107 -8.29 -8.03 18.05
CA ALA A 107 -9.22 -8.53 19.08
C ALA A 107 -10.06 -9.74 18.60
N LYS A 108 -10.76 -9.57 17.48
CA LYS A 108 -11.62 -10.60 16.91
C LYS A 108 -10.87 -11.86 16.47
N ALA A 109 -9.64 -11.71 15.97
CA ALA A 109 -8.80 -12.82 15.57
C ALA A 109 -8.25 -13.57 16.79
N ALA A 110 -7.74 -12.84 17.80
CA ALA A 110 -7.26 -13.40 19.06
C ALA A 110 -8.36 -14.23 19.74
N PHE A 111 -9.57 -13.68 19.86
CA PHE A 111 -10.73 -14.37 20.43
C PHE A 111 -11.06 -15.69 19.70
N LYS A 112 -11.11 -15.66 18.37
CA LYS A 112 -11.39 -16.86 17.55
C LYS A 112 -10.28 -17.91 17.64
N ASP A 113 -9.02 -17.50 17.58
CA ASP A 113 -7.88 -18.42 17.58
C ASP A 113 -7.74 -19.11 18.96
N VAL A 114 -7.96 -18.38 20.07
CA VAL A 114 -8.02 -18.97 21.41
C VAL A 114 -9.19 -19.96 21.54
N GLY A 115 -10.39 -19.56 21.11
CA GLY A 115 -11.56 -20.44 21.17
C GLY A 115 -11.35 -21.72 20.36
N LYS A 116 -10.72 -21.63 19.18
CA LYS A 116 -10.33 -22.79 18.38
C LYS A 116 -9.33 -23.69 19.13
N ALA A 117 -8.31 -23.11 19.76
CA ALA A 117 -7.31 -23.87 20.51
C ALA A 117 -7.91 -24.59 21.73
N LEU A 118 -8.95 -24.02 22.34
CA LEU A 118 -9.69 -24.63 23.45
C LEU A 118 -10.82 -25.58 23.02
N GLY A 119 -10.94 -25.86 21.71
CA GLY A 119 -11.86 -26.86 21.18
C GLY A 119 -13.30 -26.39 20.99
N ILE A 120 -13.54 -25.06 20.96
CA ILE A 120 -14.89 -24.53 20.81
C ILE A 120 -15.33 -24.63 19.34
N PRO A 121 -16.57 -25.08 19.05
CA PRO A 121 -17.07 -25.15 17.69
C PRO A 121 -17.00 -23.82 16.94
N PHE A 122 -16.54 -23.86 15.69
CA PHE A 122 -16.34 -22.67 14.85
C PHE A 122 -17.62 -21.83 14.68
N ALA A 123 -18.78 -22.48 14.54
CA ALA A 123 -20.07 -21.78 14.41
C ALA A 123 -20.39 -20.94 15.65
N GLN A 124 -20.16 -21.50 16.84
CA GLN A 124 -20.34 -20.80 18.11
C GLN A 124 -19.37 -19.62 18.24
N MET A 125 -18.08 -19.85 17.96
CA MET A 125 -17.08 -18.76 17.99
C MET A 125 -17.38 -17.64 17.00
N ASN A 126 -17.88 -17.96 15.80
CA ASN A 126 -18.29 -16.95 14.83
C ASN A 126 -19.50 -16.13 15.29
N ALA A 127 -20.46 -16.75 15.97
CA ALA A 127 -21.60 -16.04 16.53
C ALA A 127 -21.15 -15.04 17.60
N HIS A 128 -20.36 -15.48 18.58
CA HIS A 128 -19.85 -14.61 19.64
C HIS A 128 -18.91 -13.52 19.12
N ALA A 129 -18.05 -13.84 18.14
CA ALA A 129 -17.13 -12.86 17.55
C ALA A 129 -17.83 -11.74 16.76
N LYS A 130 -19.13 -11.86 16.42
CA LYS A 130 -19.90 -10.75 15.84
C LYS A 130 -20.22 -9.64 16.84
N LEU A 131 -20.19 -9.95 18.14
CA LEU A 131 -20.40 -8.98 19.22
C LEU A 131 -19.19 -8.06 19.42
N ILE A 132 -18.01 -8.50 18.97
CA ILE A 132 -16.80 -7.67 18.96
C ILE A 132 -16.90 -6.66 17.79
N PRO A 133 -16.87 -5.33 18.06
CA PRO A 133 -16.92 -4.32 17.02
C PRO A 133 -15.80 -4.48 15.98
N ALA A 134 -16.13 -4.24 14.70
CA ALA A 134 -15.17 -4.35 13.60
C ALA A 134 -14.52 -3.00 13.25
N LYS A 135 -14.24 -2.16 14.26
CA LYS A 135 -13.60 -0.86 14.04
C LYS A 135 -12.07 -1.02 14.06
N PRO A 136 -11.33 -0.29 13.23
CA PRO A 136 -9.87 -0.25 13.33
C PRO A 136 -9.44 0.18 14.74
N GLY A 137 -8.49 -0.55 15.35
CA GLY A 137 -7.99 -0.26 16.69
C GLY A 137 -8.86 -0.78 17.85
N THR A 138 -9.94 -1.53 17.59
CA THR A 138 -10.70 -2.20 18.66
C THR A 138 -9.82 -3.19 19.42
N THR A 139 -9.81 -3.08 20.75
CA THR A 139 -9.20 -4.03 21.68
C THR A 139 -10.26 -4.92 22.31
N ILE A 140 -9.88 -6.07 22.87
CA ILE A 140 -10.80 -6.91 23.66
C ILE A 140 -11.38 -6.12 24.84
N GLU A 141 -10.56 -5.29 25.48
CA GLU A 141 -11.00 -4.44 26.59
C GLU A 141 -12.01 -3.39 26.13
N SER A 142 -11.76 -2.69 25.02
CA SER A 142 -12.72 -1.73 24.48
C SER A 142 -14.01 -2.43 24.06
N ALA A 143 -13.93 -3.63 23.47
CA ALA A 143 -15.09 -4.41 23.07
C ALA A 143 -15.97 -4.83 24.27
N LEU A 144 -15.38 -5.15 25.42
CA LEU A 144 -16.12 -5.45 26.66
C LEU A 144 -16.85 -4.22 27.23
N ASN A 145 -16.33 -3.02 26.98
CA ASN A 145 -16.98 -1.78 27.42
C ASN A 145 -18.05 -1.31 26.42
N ASP A 146 -17.82 -1.53 25.12
CA ASP A 146 -18.68 -1.05 24.04
C ASP A 146 -19.88 -1.97 23.73
N SER A 147 -19.78 -3.28 24.00
CA SER A 147 -20.87 -4.24 23.80
C SER A 147 -21.33 -4.86 25.11
N PRO A 148 -22.49 -4.45 25.64
CA PRO A 148 -23.11 -5.06 26.81
C PRO A 148 -23.36 -6.56 26.64
N GLU A 149 -23.68 -7.02 25.42
CA GLU A 149 -23.91 -8.43 25.12
C GLU A 149 -22.62 -9.23 25.18
N PHE A 150 -21.50 -8.69 24.68
CA PHE A 150 -20.19 -9.33 24.82
C PHE A 150 -19.75 -9.38 26.28
N ARG A 151 -20.07 -8.34 27.05
CA ARG A 151 -19.82 -8.30 28.50
C ARG A 151 -20.62 -9.33 29.27
N ALA A 152 -21.92 -9.45 29.00
CA ALA A 152 -22.76 -10.47 29.62
C ALA A 152 -22.23 -11.88 29.32
N LEU A 153 -21.83 -12.15 28.07
CA LEU A 153 -21.21 -13.42 27.68
C LEU A 153 -19.92 -13.73 28.47
N TYR A 154 -19.10 -12.70 28.72
CA TYR A 154 -17.90 -12.81 29.52
C TYR A 154 -18.18 -13.07 31.00
N ASP A 155 -19.25 -12.50 31.55
CA ASP A 155 -19.62 -12.62 32.97
C ASP A 155 -20.43 -13.91 33.26
N GLU A 156 -21.21 -14.42 32.31
CA GLU A 156 -22.11 -15.57 32.49
C GLU A 156 -21.46 -16.93 32.15
N ASP A 157 -20.64 -17.00 31.10
CA ASP A 157 -20.05 -18.25 30.62
C ASP A 157 -18.58 -18.37 31.03
N SER A 158 -18.29 -19.25 31.99
CA SER A 158 -16.94 -19.51 32.50
C SER A 158 -15.92 -19.90 31.43
N GLN A 159 -16.36 -20.56 30.35
CA GLN A 159 -15.50 -20.96 29.25
C GLN A 159 -15.16 -19.75 28.36
N ILE A 160 -16.15 -18.90 28.09
CA ILE A 160 -15.94 -17.64 27.35
C ILE A 160 -15.08 -16.68 28.17
N HIS A 161 -15.28 -16.59 29.49
CA HIS A 161 -14.44 -15.82 30.39
C HIS A 161 -12.96 -16.15 30.21
N LYS A 162 -12.62 -17.44 30.28
CA LYS A 162 -11.25 -17.95 30.08
C LYS A 162 -10.71 -17.64 28.68
N ILE A 163 -11.55 -17.76 27.65
CA ILE A 163 -11.17 -17.42 26.26
C ILE A 163 -10.83 -15.94 26.15
N VAL A 164 -11.68 -15.07 26.68
CA VAL A 164 -11.50 -13.61 26.61
C VAL A 164 -10.25 -13.18 27.36
N ASP A 165 -10.01 -13.69 28.57
CA ASP A 165 -8.79 -13.35 29.33
C ASP A 165 -7.52 -13.82 28.64
N THR A 166 -7.54 -15.02 28.06
CA THR A 166 -6.41 -15.51 27.26
C THR A 166 -6.24 -14.67 25.99
N ALA A 167 -7.34 -14.27 25.34
CA ALA A 167 -7.31 -13.43 24.15
C ALA A 167 -6.76 -12.03 24.44
N LYS A 168 -7.02 -11.44 25.61
CA LYS A 168 -6.39 -10.17 26.05
C LYS A 168 -4.87 -10.27 26.10
N ILE A 169 -4.32 -11.41 26.52
CA ILE A 169 -2.86 -11.64 26.58
C ILE A 169 -2.27 -11.78 25.17
N LEU A 170 -3.00 -12.42 24.26
CA LEU A 170 -2.54 -12.69 22.90
C LEU A 170 -2.80 -11.54 21.91
N GLU A 171 -3.74 -10.66 22.20
CA GLU A 171 -4.00 -9.47 21.40
C GLU A 171 -2.73 -8.64 21.17
N GLY A 172 -2.55 -8.16 19.94
CA GLY A 172 -1.40 -7.35 19.56
C GLY A 172 -0.10 -8.13 19.31
N THR A 173 -0.03 -9.41 19.69
CA THR A 173 1.14 -10.24 19.38
C THR A 173 1.24 -10.54 17.89
N VAL A 174 2.45 -10.81 17.41
CA VAL A 174 2.72 -11.16 16.01
C VAL A 174 2.20 -12.56 15.73
N ARG A 175 1.37 -12.68 14.69
CA ARG A 175 0.71 -13.94 14.28
C ARG A 175 1.38 -14.59 13.08
N GLN A 176 1.70 -13.79 12.07
CA GLN A 176 2.19 -14.30 10.80
C GLN A 176 3.07 -13.27 10.07
N LEU A 177 3.99 -13.78 9.27
CA LEU A 177 4.77 -13.01 8.33
C LEU A 177 3.97 -12.79 7.03
N GLY A 178 4.08 -11.60 6.46
CA GLY A 178 3.57 -11.25 5.15
C GLY A 178 4.58 -10.40 4.38
N VAL A 179 4.21 -10.07 3.14
CA VAL A 179 4.97 -9.13 2.30
C VAL A 179 4.19 -7.83 2.25
N HIS A 180 4.88 -6.69 2.33
CA HIS A 180 4.25 -5.40 2.12
C HIS A 180 3.76 -5.32 0.69
N ALA A 181 2.52 -4.86 0.50
CA ALA A 181 1.91 -4.82 -0.82
C ALA A 181 2.57 -3.82 -1.80
N CYS A 182 3.40 -2.91 -1.28
CA CYS A 182 3.86 -1.72 -2.02
C CYS A 182 5.34 -1.39 -1.75
N ALA A 183 5.76 -1.43 -0.49
CA ALA A 183 7.07 -0.96 -0.08
C ALA A 183 8.21 -1.84 -0.62
N VAL A 184 9.14 -1.17 -1.30
CA VAL A 184 10.39 -1.68 -1.85
C VAL A 184 11.51 -0.80 -1.30
N ILE A 185 12.61 -1.42 -0.87
CA ILE A 185 13.82 -0.72 -0.45
C ILE A 185 14.86 -0.82 -1.55
N ILE A 186 15.56 0.27 -1.82
CA ILE A 186 16.74 0.32 -2.69
C ILE A 186 17.93 0.78 -1.85
N ALA A 187 18.89 -0.10 -1.61
CA ALA A 187 20.09 0.21 -0.84
C ALA A 187 21.28 0.57 -1.73
N PRO A 188 22.22 1.40 -1.23
CA PRO A 188 23.44 1.76 -1.96
C PRO A 188 24.49 0.63 -1.94
N GLU A 189 24.41 -0.28 -0.97
CA GLU A 189 25.23 -1.49 -0.83
C GLU A 189 24.30 -2.72 -0.70
N PRO A 190 24.82 -3.96 -0.74
CA PRO A 190 23.98 -5.15 -0.58
C PRO A 190 23.10 -5.06 0.68
N MET A 191 21.83 -5.38 0.54
CA MET A 191 20.81 -5.27 1.59
C MET A 191 21.21 -6.01 2.88
N THR A 192 21.98 -7.09 2.76
CA THR A 192 22.51 -7.87 3.88
C THR A 192 23.45 -7.10 4.80
N ASN A 193 24.03 -5.98 4.34
CA ASN A 193 24.82 -5.07 5.18
C ASN A 193 23.94 -4.28 6.17
N TYR A 194 22.64 -4.14 5.88
CA TYR A 194 21.71 -3.32 6.66
C TYR A 194 20.65 -4.15 7.40
N CYS A 195 20.14 -5.21 6.76
CA CYS A 195 19.05 -6.03 7.30
C CYS A 195 19.18 -7.48 6.83
N PRO A 196 18.97 -8.47 7.70
CA PRO A 196 18.87 -9.85 7.26
C PRO A 196 17.65 -10.04 6.35
N LEU A 197 17.79 -10.93 5.38
CA LEU A 197 16.78 -11.23 4.38
C LEU A 197 16.15 -12.60 4.65
N GLN A 198 14.98 -12.83 4.07
CA GLN A 198 14.28 -14.12 4.14
C GLN A 198 13.41 -14.29 2.89
N HIS A 199 13.01 -15.53 2.63
CA HIS A 199 12.00 -15.82 1.63
C HIS A 199 10.59 -15.62 2.22
N PRO A 200 9.65 -15.05 1.45
CA PRO A 200 8.27 -14.93 1.89
C PRO A 200 7.61 -16.32 2.08
N PRO A 201 6.61 -16.46 2.97
CA PRO A 201 6.08 -17.79 3.34
C PRO A 201 5.48 -18.64 2.21
N LYS A 202 5.17 -18.04 1.05
CA LYS A 202 4.47 -18.68 -0.08
C LYS A 202 5.27 -18.67 -1.38
N ASP A 203 6.48 -18.12 -1.37
CA ASP A 203 7.31 -17.96 -2.55
C ASP A 203 8.77 -18.16 -2.18
N SER A 204 9.44 -19.08 -2.87
CA SER A 204 10.82 -19.47 -2.62
C SER A 204 11.83 -18.61 -3.38
N GLU A 205 11.39 -17.83 -4.36
CA GLU A 205 12.26 -17.02 -5.20
C GLU A 205 12.27 -15.55 -4.76
N GLY A 206 11.14 -15.06 -4.24
CA GLY A 206 11.04 -13.72 -3.68
C GLY A 206 11.99 -13.50 -2.50
N ILE A 207 12.48 -12.27 -2.35
CA ILE A 207 13.33 -11.84 -1.24
C ILE A 207 12.64 -10.70 -0.51
N VAL A 208 12.47 -10.88 0.81
CA VAL A 208 11.93 -9.85 1.69
C VAL A 208 12.86 -9.56 2.86
N THR A 209 12.77 -8.36 3.41
CA THR A 209 13.48 -7.99 4.64
C THR A 209 12.95 -8.80 5.83
N GLN A 210 13.75 -8.93 6.90
CA GLN A 210 13.24 -9.41 8.19
C GLN A 210 12.77 -8.28 9.11
N PHE A 211 13.15 -7.03 8.80
CA PHE A 211 12.63 -5.86 9.49
C PHE A 211 11.38 -5.33 8.79
N SER A 212 10.43 -4.86 9.59
CA SER A 212 9.30 -4.07 9.09
C SER A 212 9.79 -2.70 8.59
N GLN A 213 8.89 -1.97 7.93
CA GLN A 213 9.19 -0.69 7.29
C GLN A 213 9.90 0.31 8.22
N LYS A 214 9.40 0.48 9.45
CA LYS A 214 9.86 1.58 10.31
C LYS A 214 11.36 1.49 10.68
N PRO A 215 11.89 0.35 11.14
CA PRO A 215 13.33 0.19 11.35
C PRO A 215 14.18 0.45 10.09
N LEU A 216 13.69 0.09 8.90
CA LEU A 216 14.44 0.30 7.63
C LEU A 216 14.52 1.79 7.28
N GLU A 217 13.44 2.55 7.51
CA GLU A 217 13.45 4.01 7.38
C GLU A 217 14.39 4.67 8.40
N ASP A 218 14.41 4.17 9.64
CA ASP A 218 15.28 4.70 10.71
C ASP A 218 16.77 4.42 10.43
N LEU A 219 17.08 3.38 9.64
CA LEU A 219 18.42 3.13 9.07
C LEU A 219 18.79 4.10 7.93
N GLY A 220 17.87 4.97 7.51
CA GLY A 220 18.07 5.92 6.42
C GLY A 220 18.03 5.29 5.03
N LEU A 221 17.48 4.07 4.90
CA LEU A 221 17.34 3.41 3.61
C LEU A 221 16.23 4.04 2.78
N LEU A 222 16.44 4.05 1.47
CA LEU A 222 15.50 4.61 0.52
C LEU A 222 14.30 3.67 0.34
N LYS A 223 13.14 4.10 0.86
CA LYS A 223 11.84 3.46 0.63
C LYS A 223 11.18 4.02 -0.63
N MET A 224 10.63 3.13 -1.44
CA MET A 224 9.75 3.43 -2.56
C MET A 224 8.45 2.64 -2.41
N ASP A 225 7.31 3.26 -2.65
CA ASP A 225 6.02 2.56 -2.67
C ASP A 225 5.58 2.34 -4.12
N PHE A 226 5.56 1.08 -4.54
CA PHE A 226 5.02 0.64 -5.83
C PHE A 226 3.61 0.11 -5.60
N LEU A 227 2.59 0.92 -5.85
CA LEU A 227 1.21 0.55 -5.59
C LEU A 227 0.61 -0.15 -6.82
N GLY A 228 -0.12 -1.24 -6.62
CA GLY A 228 -0.94 -1.86 -7.67
C GLY A 228 -2.35 -1.28 -7.65
N LEU A 229 -2.74 -0.55 -8.69
CA LEU A 229 -4.05 0.08 -8.79
C LEU A 229 -4.88 -0.56 -9.92
N ARG A 230 -5.94 -1.26 -9.53
CA ARG A 230 -6.86 -1.94 -10.47
C ARG A 230 -7.51 -1.01 -11.49
N ASN A 231 -7.72 0.25 -11.15
CA ASN A 231 -8.31 1.21 -12.10
C ASN A 231 -7.41 1.39 -13.34
N LEU A 232 -6.08 1.32 -13.17
CA LEU A 232 -5.13 1.45 -14.28
C LEU A 232 -5.21 0.24 -15.23
N SER A 233 -5.31 -0.98 -14.70
CA SER A 233 -5.47 -2.19 -15.54
C SER A 233 -6.83 -2.22 -16.24
N ILE A 234 -7.90 -1.79 -15.56
CA ILE A 234 -9.23 -1.62 -16.18
C ILE A 234 -9.16 -0.63 -17.33
N MET A 235 -8.55 0.55 -17.12
CA MET A 235 -8.42 1.56 -18.18
C MET A 235 -7.59 1.04 -19.36
N LYS A 236 -6.47 0.34 -19.12
CA LYS A 236 -5.66 -0.29 -20.19
C LYS A 236 -6.49 -1.26 -21.04
N ARG A 237 -7.26 -2.13 -20.39
CA ARG A 237 -8.14 -3.09 -21.09
C ARG A 237 -9.24 -2.39 -21.88
N ALA A 238 -9.83 -1.33 -21.32
CA ALA A 238 -10.84 -0.53 -22.03
C ALA A 238 -10.26 0.12 -23.31
N LEU A 239 -9.04 0.68 -23.23
CA LEU A 239 -8.35 1.25 -24.39
C LEU A 239 -8.04 0.19 -25.45
N ALA A 240 -7.58 -0.99 -25.05
CA ALA A 240 -7.34 -2.10 -25.96
C ALA A 240 -8.62 -2.53 -26.71
N ILE A 241 -9.74 -2.66 -26.00
CA ILE A 241 -11.04 -2.99 -26.62
C ILE A 241 -11.49 -1.90 -27.59
N ILE A 242 -11.33 -0.62 -27.23
CA ILE A 242 -11.67 0.49 -28.13
C ILE A 242 -10.82 0.42 -29.40
N LYS A 243 -9.53 0.13 -29.28
CA LYS A 243 -8.63 -0.03 -30.43
C LYS A 243 -9.05 -1.21 -31.31
N ASP A 244 -9.38 -2.36 -30.72
CA ASP A 244 -9.77 -3.56 -31.47
C ASP A 244 -11.12 -3.40 -32.20
N VAL A 245 -12.09 -2.73 -31.56
CA VAL A 245 -13.46 -2.61 -32.09
C VAL A 245 -13.62 -1.42 -33.04
N HIS A 246 -12.91 -0.31 -32.77
CA HIS A 246 -13.10 0.97 -33.47
C HIS A 246 -11.87 1.46 -34.23
N ASP A 247 -10.75 0.71 -34.20
CA ASP A 247 -9.45 1.10 -34.76
C ASP A 247 -9.01 2.52 -34.35
N ARG A 248 -9.33 2.88 -33.11
CA ARG A 248 -9.06 4.22 -32.56
C ARG A 248 -8.11 4.16 -31.39
N ASP A 249 -6.99 4.86 -31.52
CA ASP A 249 -6.07 5.11 -30.41
C ASP A 249 -6.55 6.31 -29.58
N VAL A 250 -6.77 6.09 -28.29
CA VAL A 250 -7.23 7.11 -27.35
C VAL A 250 -6.10 7.44 -26.37
N ASP A 251 -5.71 8.71 -26.35
CA ASP A 251 -4.73 9.24 -25.39
C ASP A 251 -5.47 9.83 -24.18
N LEU A 252 -5.38 9.16 -23.03
CA LEU A 252 -6.05 9.57 -21.79
C LEU A 252 -5.66 10.99 -21.35
N LEU A 253 -4.42 11.42 -21.59
CA LEU A 253 -3.93 12.73 -21.17
C LEU A 253 -4.48 13.88 -22.02
N LYS A 254 -5.10 13.57 -23.16
CA LYS A 254 -5.68 14.56 -24.09
C LYS A 254 -7.22 14.60 -24.03
N ILE A 255 -7.84 13.82 -23.15
CA ILE A 255 -9.30 13.83 -22.98
C ILE A 255 -9.73 15.18 -22.40
N SER A 256 -10.81 15.75 -22.94
CA SER A 256 -11.41 16.99 -22.41
C SER A 256 -12.07 16.75 -21.06
N PHE A 257 -11.84 17.66 -20.11
CA PHE A 257 -12.53 17.66 -18.82
C PHE A 257 -13.91 18.32 -18.86
N GLU A 258 -14.34 18.81 -20.02
CA GLU A 258 -15.59 19.57 -20.19
C GLU A 258 -16.68 18.79 -20.96
N ASP A 259 -16.54 17.47 -21.12
CA ASP A 259 -17.53 16.67 -21.85
C ASP A 259 -18.87 16.59 -21.07
N PRO A 260 -19.96 17.18 -21.59
CA PRO A 260 -21.25 17.21 -20.89
C PRO A 260 -21.84 15.81 -20.67
N LYS A 261 -21.54 14.84 -21.55
CA LYS A 261 -22.03 13.46 -21.38
C LYS A 261 -21.40 12.78 -20.16
N VAL A 262 -20.16 13.12 -19.83
CA VAL A 262 -19.49 12.62 -18.62
C VAL A 262 -20.17 13.20 -17.39
N PHE A 263 -20.49 14.49 -17.39
CA PHE A 263 -21.22 15.14 -16.29
C PHE A 263 -22.65 14.60 -16.10
N GLU A 264 -23.32 14.18 -17.18
CA GLU A 264 -24.65 13.56 -17.11
C GLU A 264 -24.62 12.24 -16.33
N ILE A 265 -23.64 11.37 -16.58
CA ILE A 265 -23.44 10.11 -15.84
C ILE A 265 -23.29 10.39 -14.34
N PHE A 266 -22.43 11.35 -13.97
CA PHE A 266 -22.25 11.74 -12.56
C PHE A 266 -23.51 12.35 -11.95
N SER A 267 -24.25 13.15 -12.73
CA SER A 267 -25.49 13.80 -12.26
C SER A 267 -26.62 12.80 -12.02
N ASN A 268 -26.65 11.70 -12.77
CA ASN A 268 -27.61 10.61 -12.58
C ASN A 268 -27.24 9.67 -11.42
N GLY A 269 -26.05 9.83 -10.83
CA GLY A 269 -25.56 8.96 -9.75
C GLY A 269 -25.07 7.60 -10.23
N ASP A 270 -24.78 7.46 -11.53
CA ASP A 270 -24.31 6.22 -12.15
C ASP A 270 -22.80 6.00 -11.87
N THR A 271 -22.42 5.88 -10.60
CA THR A 271 -21.01 5.83 -10.12
C THR A 271 -20.68 4.55 -9.34
N THR A 272 -21.17 3.40 -9.81
CA THR A 272 -20.93 2.08 -9.17
C THR A 272 -19.51 1.58 -9.36
#